data_AF-A0A932ENF5-F1
#
_entry.id   AF-A0A932ENF5-F1
#
_cell.length_a   1.000
_cell.length_b   1.000
_cell.length_c   1.000
_cell.angle_alpha   90.00
_cell.angle_beta   90.00
_cell.angle_gamma   90.00
#
_symmetry.space_group_name_H-M   'P 1'
#
loop_
_entity.id
_entity.type
_entity.pdbx_description
1 polymer ?
#
loop_
_entity_poly.entity_id
_entity_poly.type
_entity_poly.pdbx_seq_one_letter_code
_entity_poly.pdbx_strand_id
1 'polypeptide(L)' 'MPLTTKPVKELYTEVEAAAALGITVQRLQGLLDQNLFNDGTPRPLELVLRPSDLVLISFWNKTSPNPKVVRMPRRS' A
#
# COMPACT_ATOMS: atom_id res chain seq x y z
N MET A 1 -34.01 -8.61 -5.45
CA MET A 1 -32.84 -7.91 -4.88
C MET A 1 -31.67 -8.13 -5.82
N PRO A 2 -31.33 -7.21 -6.74
CA PRO A 2 -30.11 -7.36 -7.50
C PRO A 2 -28.92 -7.04 -6.58
N LEU A 3 -28.04 -8.00 -6.38
CA LEU A 3 -26.72 -7.76 -5.79
C LEU A 3 -25.94 -6.94 -6.82
N THR A 4 -26.01 -5.62 -6.73
CA THR A 4 -25.12 -4.72 -7.48
C THR A 4 -23.71 -4.92 -6.94
N THR A 5 -23.01 -5.93 -7.45
CA THR A 5 -21.56 -6.01 -7.40
C THR A 5 -21.06 -4.79 -8.16
N LYS A 6 -20.64 -3.75 -7.44
CA LYS A 6 -19.93 -2.62 -8.04
C LYS A 6 -18.82 -3.21 -8.92
N PRO A 7 -18.67 -2.78 -10.17
CA PRO A 7 -17.58 -3.28 -11.01
C PRO A 7 -16.29 -3.06 -10.23
N VAL A 8 -15.59 -4.15 -9.92
CA VAL A 8 -14.29 -4.08 -9.26
C VAL A 8 -13.40 -3.39 -10.27
N LYS A 9 -13.00 -2.15 -9.94
CA LYS A 9 -12.17 -1.35 -10.83
C LYS A 9 -10.90 -2.16 -11.10
N GLU A 10 -10.65 -2.50 -12.37
CA GLU A 10 -9.58 -3.41 -12.72
C GLU A 10 -8.20 -2.77 -12.58
N LEU A 11 -8.16 -1.44 -12.67
CA LEU A 11 -6.95 -0.63 -12.73
C LEU A 11 -7.11 0.61 -11.84
N TYR A 12 -6.08 0.90 -11.07
CA TYR A 12 -5.94 2.03 -10.16
C TYR A 12 -4.69 2.80 -10.53
N THR A 13 -4.78 4.13 -10.59
CA THR A 13 -3.59 4.99 -10.61
C THR A 13 -2.96 5.03 -9.22
N GLU A 14 -1.72 5.51 -9.09
CA GLU A 14 -1.07 5.67 -7.77
C GLU A 14 -1.91 6.51 -6.80
N VAL A 15 -2.54 7.57 -7.29
CA VAL A 15 -3.39 8.46 -6.49
C VAL A 15 -4.62 7.72 -5.98
N GLU A 16 -5.27 6.94 -6.84
CA GLU A 16 -6.45 6.16 -6.48
C GLU A 16 -6.10 5.00 -5.54
N ALA A 17 -4.97 4.34 -5.78
CA ALA A 17 -4.45 3.29 -4.93
C ALA A 17 -4.12 3.80 -3.52
N ALA A 18 -3.45 4.96 -3.44
CA ALA A 18 -3.14 5.61 -2.16
C ALA A 18 -4.43 5.98 -1.41
N ALA A 19 -5.43 6.52 -2.11
CA ALA A 19 -6.74 6.82 -1.54
C ALA A 19 -7.47 5.55 -1.05
N ALA A 20 -7.45 4.47 -1.83
CA ALA A 20 -8.07 3.19 -1.46
C ALA A 20 -7.40 2.54 -0.23
N LEU A 21 -6.09 2.75 -0.06
CA LEU A 21 -5.30 2.23 1.06
C LEU A 21 -5.26 3.19 2.28
N GLY A 22 -5.81 4.40 2.15
CA GLY A 22 -5.78 5.41 3.20
C GLY A 22 -4.37 5.91 3.55
N ILE A 23 -3.47 5.94 2.57
CA ILE A 23 -2.08 6.40 2.73
C ILE A 23 -1.77 7.56 1.79
N THR A 24 -0.65 8.25 2.03
CA THR A 24 -0.15 9.26 1.09
C THR A 24 0.48 8.59 -0.13
N VAL A 25 0.44 9.26 -1.29
CA VAL A 25 1.10 8.79 -2.52
C VAL A 25 2.59 8.56 -2.27
N GLN A 26 3.27 9.47 -1.56
CA GLN A 26 4.68 9.30 -1.17
C GLN A 26 4.93 8.03 -0.35
N ARG A 27 3.99 7.62 0.53
CA ARG A 27 4.11 6.39 1.30
C ARG A 27 3.95 5.16 0.43
N LEU A 28 2.96 5.17 -0.48
CA LEU A 28 2.78 4.11 -1.46
C LEU A 28 4.03 3.93 -2.32
N GLN A 29 4.57 5.04 -2.82
CA GLN A 29 5.81 5.11 -3.56
C GLN A 29 6.97 4.53 -2.73
N GLY A 30 7.19 4.98 -1.49
CA GLY A 30 8.23 4.42 -0.64
C GLY A 30 8.10 2.91 -0.41
N LEU A 31 6.88 2.36 -0.31
CA LEU A 31 6.67 0.92 -0.21
C LEU A 31 7.04 0.19 -1.50
N LEU A 32 6.74 0.78 -2.66
CA LEU A 32 7.13 0.23 -3.96
C LEU A 32 8.64 0.28 -4.16
N ASP A 33 9.31 1.37 -3.76
CA ASP A 33 10.78 1.46 -3.86
C ASP A 33 11.49 0.46 -2.96
N GLN A 34 10.95 0.22 -1.76
CA GLN A 34 11.56 -0.73 -0.81
C GLN A 34 11.40 -2.19 -1.25
N ASN A 35 10.28 -2.55 -1.88
CA ASN A 35 9.93 -3.96 -2.14
C ASN A 35 9.95 -4.37 -3.62
N LEU A 36 9.88 -3.42 -4.55
CA LEU A 36 9.67 -3.66 -5.98
C LEU A 36 10.73 -3.00 -6.86
N PHE A 37 11.13 -1.77 -6.53
CA PHE A 37 12.14 -1.00 -7.28
C PHE A 37 13.44 -0.83 -6.48
N ASN A 38 13.85 -1.88 -5.76
CA ASN A 38 15.05 -1.87 -4.91
C ASN A 38 16.35 -2.25 -5.66
N ASP A 39 16.24 -2.87 -6.84
CA ASP A 39 17.39 -3.35 -7.63
C ASP A 39 17.93 -2.31 -8.63
N GLY A 40 17.71 -1.01 -8.38
CA GLY A 40 18.22 0.07 -9.22
C GLY A 40 17.43 0.29 -10.52
N THR A 41 16.31 -0.41 -10.72
CA THR A 41 15.38 -0.12 -11.82
C THR A 41 14.60 1.16 -11.51
N PRO A 42 14.60 2.17 -12.38
CA PRO A 42 13.83 3.38 -12.17
C PRO A 42 12.32 3.06 -12.19
N ARG A 43 11.56 3.75 -11.32
CA ARG A 43 10.10 3.63 -11.35
C ARG A 43 9.55 4.17 -12.68
N PRO A 44 8.58 3.46 -13.30
CA PRO A 44 7.84 3.99 -14.45
C PRO A 44 7.14 5.32 -14.14
N LEU A 45 7.06 6.22 -15.12
CA LEU A 45 6.37 7.50 -14.98
C LEU A 45 4.86 7.34 -14.73
N GLU A 46 4.28 6.30 -15.32
CA GLU A 46 2.87 5.93 -15.19
C GLU A 46 2.78 4.50 -14.66
N LEU A 47 2.47 4.36 -13.38
CA LEU A 47 2.23 3.07 -12.75
C LEU A 47 0.73 2.81 -12.64
N VAL A 48 0.30 1.65 -13.13
CA VAL A 48 -1.07 1.19 -13.02
C VAL A 48 -1.10 -0.05 -12.14
N LEU A 49 -1.91 0.01 -11.08
CA LEU A 49 -2.02 -1.02 -10.06
C LEU A 49 -3.33 -1.78 -10.21
N ARG A 50 -3.31 -3.08 -10.00
CA ARG A 50 -4.49 -3.94 -9.97
C ARG A 50 -4.99 -4.12 -8.53
N PRO A 51 -6.23 -4.60 -8.34
CA PRO A 51 -6.73 -4.98 -7.02
C PRO A 51 -5.81 -5.91 -6.24
N SER A 52 -5.15 -6.86 -6.91
CA SER A 52 -4.17 -7.77 -6.29
C SER A 52 -2.98 -7.03 -5.69
N ASP A 53 -2.53 -5.97 -6.37
CA ASP A 53 -1.36 -5.20 -5.98
C ASP A 53 -1.70 -4.34 -4.75
N LEU A 54 -2.93 -3.83 -4.65
CA LEU A 54 -3.42 -3.14 -3.44
C LEU A 54 -3.38 -4.05 -2.21
N VAL A 55 -3.75 -5.33 -2.35
CA VAL A 55 -3.69 -6.28 -1.23
C VAL A 55 -2.24 -6.43 -0.75
N LEU A 56 -1.30 -6.59 -1.67
CA LEU A 56 0.12 -6.70 -1.37
C LEU A 56 0.68 -5.43 -0.71
N ILE A 57 0.37 -4.25 -1.25
CA ILE A 57 0.79 -2.97 -0.67
C ILE A 57 0.18 -2.78 0.73
N SER A 58 -1.06 -3.21 0.94
CA SER A 58 -1.71 -3.15 2.26
C SER A 58 -0.99 -4.02 3.29
N PHE A 59 -0.45 -5.15 2.86
CA PHE A 59 0.33 -6.04 3.71
C PHE A 59 1.65 -5.37 4.11
N TRP A 60 2.40 -4.85 3.13
CA TRP A 60 3.66 -4.14 3.38
C TRP A 60 3.49 -2.92 4.30
N ASN A 61 2.40 -2.17 4.11
CA ASN A 61 2.11 -1.03 4.96
C ASN A 61 1.87 -1.43 6.43
N LYS A 62 1.25 -2.59 6.69
CA LYS A 62 0.99 -3.13 8.03
C LYS A 62 2.23 -3.76 8.67
N THR A 63 3.11 -4.37 7.89
CA THR A 63 4.35 -5.00 8.38
C THR A 63 5.45 -3.99 8.68
N SER A 64 5.32 -2.73 8.24
CA SER A 64 6.21 -1.66 8.71
C SER A 64 6.11 -1.58 10.25
N PRO A 65 7.24 -1.57 10.97
CA PRO A 65 7.23 -1.65 12.42
C PRO A 65 6.37 -0.53 12.98
N ASN A 66 5.25 -0.90 13.62
CA ASN A 66 4.36 0.05 14.27
C ASN A 66 5.09 0.58 15.52
N PRO A 67 5.51 1.86 15.58
CA PRO A 67 6.22 2.39 16.74
C PRO A 67 5.33 2.44 17.99
N LYS A 68 4.04 2.10 17.89
CA LYS A 68 3.10 2.02 19.03
C LYS A 68 3.24 0.76 19.90
N VAL A 69 4.34 0.00 19.81
CA VAL A 69 4.67 -0.95 20.88
C VAL A 69 5.24 -0.15 22.04
N VAL A 70 4.37 0.36 22.90
CA VAL A 70 4.75 0.95 24.18
C VAL A 70 5.47 -0.13 24.98
N ARG A 71 6.79 0.02 25.18
CA ARG A 71 7.54 -0.87 26.05
C ARG A 71 6.97 -0.76 27.46
N MET A 72 6.44 -1.86 27.96
CA MET A 72 5.90 -1.93 29.31
C MET A 72 7.03 -1.61 30.30
N PRO A 73 6.88 -0.60 31.18
CA PRO A 73 7.88 -0.31 32.19
C PRO A 73 7.98 -1.51 33.13
N ARG A 74 9.22 -1.95 33.40
CA ARG A 74 9.48 -3.05 34.33
C ARG A 74 9.00 -2.61 35.71
N ARG A 75 8.16 -3.43 36.34
CA ARG A 75 7.75 -3.24 37.74
C ARG A 75 9.00 -3.46 38.60
N SER A 76 9.50 -2.39 39.21
CA SER A 76 10.37 -2.47 40.39
C SER A 76 9.51 -2.61 41.63
#